data_AF-A0A8H9GT63-F1
#
_entry.id   AF-A0A8H9GT63-F1
#
_cell.length_a   1.000
_cell.length_b   1.000
_cell.length_c   1.000
_cell.angle_alpha   90.00
_cell.angle_beta   90.00
_cell.angle_gamma   90.00
#
_symmetry.space_group_name_H-M   'P 1'
#
loop_
_entity.id
_entity.type
_entity.pdbx_description
1 polymer ?
#
loop_
_entity_poly.entity_id
_entity_poly.type
_entity_poly.pdbx_seq_one_letter_code
_entity_poly.pdbx_strand_id
1 'polypeptide(L)'
;MMPAQDMVLAVTAGVADMGRVLDHTWTHLLGNAQESPLPPSAATEALWVRCAGLTLPVPEILTSPPLRNMQAHFTFDPNSEGWEAATLTVTGERGTLVLDGPTPNTVRFTLNAWEEQTLDTWGTTVALTVRTGWQADGTLALTLLLIEDGARWEVRWPAPDAPLSAQLCAPHHGEGHTLSARASTLGA
;
A
#
# COMPACT_ATOMS: atom_id res chain seq x y z
N MET A 1 -23.59 -2.23 -17.73
CA MET A 1 -24.88 -1.66 -17.25
C MET A 1 -25.97 -2.70 -17.48
N MET A 2 -26.89 -2.86 -16.53
CA MET A 2 -27.86 -3.96 -16.49
C MET A 2 -29.27 -3.37 -16.35
N PRO A 3 -29.91 -3.00 -17.48
CA PRO A 3 -31.15 -2.23 -17.47
C PRO A 3 -32.31 -2.95 -16.78
N ALA A 4 -32.40 -4.28 -16.92
CA ALA A 4 -33.49 -5.06 -16.35
C ALA A 4 -33.46 -5.11 -14.81
N GLN A 5 -32.29 -4.88 -14.21
CA GLN A 5 -32.08 -4.86 -12.76
C GLN A 5 -31.90 -3.44 -12.22
N ASP A 6 -31.98 -2.40 -13.08
CA ASP A 6 -31.66 -1.01 -12.75
C ASP A 6 -30.31 -0.85 -11.99
N MET A 7 -29.27 -1.54 -12.50
CA MET A 7 -27.98 -1.62 -11.82
C MET A 7 -26.80 -1.33 -12.75
N VAL A 8 -25.75 -0.74 -12.16
CA VAL A 8 -24.44 -0.57 -12.79
C VAL A 8 -23.40 -1.31 -11.95
N LEU A 9 -22.72 -2.27 -12.55
CA LEU A 9 -21.52 -2.89 -11.98
C LEU A 9 -20.29 -2.20 -12.58
N ALA A 10 -19.44 -1.65 -11.71
CA ALA A 10 -18.10 -1.23 -12.05
C ALA A 10 -17.11 -2.18 -11.36
N VAL A 11 -16.25 -2.82 -12.16
CA VAL A 11 -15.13 -3.61 -11.65
C VAL A 11 -13.88 -2.77 -11.84
N THR A 12 -13.25 -2.37 -10.74
CA THR A 12 -12.04 -1.54 -10.75
C THR A 12 -10.76 -2.38 -10.59
N ALA A 13 -10.90 -3.68 -10.37
CA ALA A 13 -9.77 -4.59 -10.19
C ALA A 13 -9.34 -5.23 -11.52
N GLY A 14 -8.03 -5.26 -11.77
CA GLY A 14 -7.42 -6.10 -12.79
C GLY A 14 -7.20 -7.51 -12.25
N VAL A 15 -7.82 -8.52 -12.88
CA VAL A 15 -7.61 -9.93 -12.51
C VAL A 15 -7.27 -10.75 -13.75
N ALA A 16 -6.45 -11.80 -13.58
CA ALA A 16 -6.05 -12.68 -14.68
C ALA A 16 -7.23 -13.42 -15.31
N ASP A 17 -8.27 -13.69 -14.53
CA ASP A 17 -9.50 -14.36 -14.98
C ASP A 17 -10.73 -13.50 -14.67
N MET A 18 -11.03 -12.59 -15.59
CA MET A 18 -12.22 -11.73 -15.51
C MET A 18 -13.51 -12.51 -15.76
N GLY A 19 -13.47 -13.61 -16.52
CA GLY A 19 -14.63 -14.46 -16.77
C GLY A 19 -15.18 -15.03 -15.47
N ARG A 20 -14.31 -15.56 -14.61
CA ARG A 20 -14.68 -16.07 -13.29
C ARG A 20 -15.27 -14.98 -12.37
N VAL A 21 -14.74 -13.76 -12.42
CA VAL A 21 -15.33 -12.64 -11.66
C VAL A 21 -16.74 -12.31 -12.14
N LEU A 22 -16.97 -12.33 -13.45
CA LEU A 22 -18.29 -12.13 -14.02
C LEU A 22 -19.24 -13.28 -13.68
N ASP A 23 -18.78 -14.53 -13.69
CA ASP A 23 -19.57 -15.70 -13.28
C ASP A 23 -20.03 -15.60 -11.82
N HIS A 24 -19.12 -15.20 -10.91
CA HIS A 24 -19.46 -14.97 -9.51
C HIS A 24 -20.43 -13.80 -9.35
N THR A 25 -20.22 -12.71 -10.08
CA THR A 25 -21.12 -11.55 -10.04
C THR A 25 -22.52 -11.96 -10.51
N TRP A 26 -22.60 -12.74 -11.59
CA TRP A 26 -23.87 -13.23 -12.11
C TRP A 26 -24.58 -14.14 -11.10
N THR A 27 -23.84 -15.09 -10.53
CA THR A 27 -24.39 -16.08 -9.58
C THR A 27 -24.85 -15.45 -8.28
N HIS A 28 -24.07 -14.51 -7.72
CA HIS A 28 -24.30 -14.03 -6.36
C HIS A 28 -25.04 -12.69 -6.30
N LEU A 29 -24.80 -11.78 -7.25
CA LEU A 29 -25.41 -10.46 -7.24
C LEU A 29 -26.62 -10.42 -8.18
N LEU A 30 -26.43 -10.71 -9.45
CA LEU A 30 -27.47 -10.47 -10.46
C LEU A 30 -28.59 -11.49 -10.42
N GLY A 31 -28.26 -12.77 -10.23
CA GLY A 31 -29.25 -13.83 -10.07
C GLY A 31 -30.14 -13.66 -8.85
N ASN A 32 -29.75 -12.82 -7.88
CA ASN A 32 -30.48 -12.59 -6.63
C ASN A 32 -31.02 -11.15 -6.49
N ALA A 33 -30.85 -10.29 -7.50
CA ALA A 33 -31.36 -8.92 -7.45
C ALA A 33 -32.89 -8.93 -7.43
N GLN A 34 -33.49 -8.12 -6.55
CA GLN A 34 -34.94 -7.95 -6.43
C GLN A 34 -35.29 -6.47 -6.36
N GLU A 35 -36.48 -6.09 -6.83
CA GLU A 35 -36.95 -4.69 -6.86
C GLU A 35 -37.12 -4.09 -5.46
N SER A 36 -37.46 -4.92 -4.47
CA SER A 36 -37.69 -4.48 -3.10
C SER A 36 -36.52 -4.86 -2.19
N PRO A 37 -36.06 -3.96 -1.30
CA PRO A 37 -35.02 -4.28 -0.33
C PRO A 37 -35.40 -5.48 0.52
N LEU A 38 -34.46 -6.41 0.70
CA LEU A 38 -34.64 -7.50 1.65
C LEU A 38 -34.66 -6.94 3.08
N PRO A 39 -35.48 -7.50 3.98
CA PRO A 39 -35.44 -7.12 5.38
C PRO A 39 -34.06 -7.44 6.00
N PRO A 40 -33.63 -6.67 7.02
CA PRO A 40 -32.39 -6.97 7.73
C PRO A 40 -32.38 -8.41 8.26
N SER A 41 -31.24 -9.07 8.12
CA SER A 41 -31.03 -10.44 8.60
C SER A 41 -29.83 -10.52 9.53
N ALA A 42 -29.71 -11.62 10.28
CA ALA A 42 -28.51 -11.90 11.08
C ALA A 42 -27.23 -11.88 10.24
N ALA A 43 -27.30 -12.24 8.95
CA ALA A 43 -26.16 -12.16 8.03
C ALA A 43 -25.77 -10.71 7.70
N THR A 44 -26.76 -9.82 7.57
CA THR A 44 -26.53 -8.37 7.39
C THR A 44 -25.86 -7.75 8.61
N GLU A 45 -26.32 -8.11 9.81
CA GLU A 45 -25.72 -7.67 11.07
C GLU A 45 -24.27 -8.18 11.21
N ALA A 46 -24.03 -9.46 10.92
CA ALA A 46 -22.69 -10.04 10.96
C ALA A 46 -21.73 -9.39 9.96
N LEU A 47 -22.21 -9.07 8.75
CA LEU A 47 -21.45 -8.33 7.76
C LEU A 47 -21.12 -6.92 8.27
N TRP A 48 -22.10 -6.22 8.85
CA TRP A 48 -21.90 -4.87 9.39
C TRP A 48 -20.85 -4.87 10.51
N VAL A 49 -20.94 -5.80 11.46
CA VAL A 49 -19.94 -5.97 12.53
C VAL A 49 -18.56 -6.24 11.95
N ARG A 50 -18.46 -7.11 10.94
CA ARG A 50 -17.19 -7.41 10.28
C ARG A 50 -16.62 -6.18 9.57
N CYS A 51 -17.44 -5.44 8.83
CA CYS A 51 -17.04 -4.21 8.15
C CYS A 51 -16.62 -3.11 9.14
N ALA A 52 -17.33 -2.96 10.26
CA ALA A 52 -17.00 -2.02 11.32
C ALA A 52 -15.67 -2.36 12.03
N GLY A 53 -15.30 -3.65 12.03
CA GLY A 53 -14.01 -4.12 12.55
C GLY A 53 -12.85 -4.10 11.55
N LEU A 54 -13.08 -3.71 10.29
CA LEU A 54 -12.00 -3.60 9.31
C LEU A 54 -11.07 -2.46 9.71
N THR A 55 -9.82 -2.81 10.00
CA THR A 55 -8.76 -1.85 10.28
C THR A 55 -7.63 -2.05 9.27
N LEU A 56 -7.09 -0.94 8.78
CA LEU A 56 -5.80 -0.95 8.13
C LEU A 56 -4.77 -0.71 9.24
N PRO A 57 -3.89 -1.68 9.58
CA PRO A 57 -2.81 -1.44 10.51
C PRO A 57 -1.91 -0.39 9.88
N VAL A 58 -1.97 0.82 10.43
CA VAL A 58 -1.16 1.94 10.01
C VAL A 58 -0.12 2.22 11.08
N PRO A 59 1.09 2.67 10.71
CA PRO A 59 2.16 2.98 11.67
C PRO A 59 1.63 3.80 12.86
N GLU A 60 1.96 3.38 14.09
CA GLU A 60 1.63 4.14 15.31
C GLU A 60 2.37 5.47 15.27
N ILE A 61 1.69 6.54 15.68
CA ILE A 61 2.20 7.90 15.53
C ILE A 61 2.78 8.36 16.85
N LEU A 62 4.10 8.51 16.92
CA LEU A 62 4.72 9.36 17.93
C LEU A 62 4.61 10.84 17.52
N THR A 63 4.12 11.67 18.44
CA THR A 63 4.00 13.14 18.29
C THR A 63 5.35 13.86 18.30
N SER A 64 6.43 13.20 18.74
CA SER A 64 7.79 13.73 18.76
C SER A 64 8.74 12.80 17.99
N PRO A 65 9.15 13.17 16.75
CA PRO A 65 10.07 12.36 15.97
C PRO A 65 11.46 12.32 16.64
N PRO A 66 12.06 11.13 16.85
CA PRO A 66 13.39 10.99 17.44
C PRO A 66 14.51 11.57 16.56
N LEU A 67 14.29 11.64 15.23
CA LEU A 67 15.26 12.16 14.28
C LEU A 67 14.61 13.22 13.38
N ARG A 68 15.24 14.40 13.31
CA ARG A 68 14.89 15.50 12.40
C ARG A 68 16.12 15.82 11.56
N ASN A 69 15.97 15.95 10.25
CA ASN A 69 17.05 16.27 9.30
C ASN A 69 18.09 15.16 9.16
N MET A 70 17.73 14.13 8.41
CA MET A 70 18.59 12.98 8.15
C MET A 70 18.47 12.56 6.69
N GLN A 71 19.55 11.99 6.17
CA GLN A 71 19.58 11.31 4.88
C GLN A 71 20.31 9.98 5.05
N ALA A 72 19.76 8.93 4.45
CA ALA A 72 20.39 7.62 4.37
C ALA A 72 20.23 7.04 2.97
N HIS A 73 21.24 6.29 2.55
CA HIS A 73 21.30 5.65 1.25
C HIS A 73 21.47 4.14 1.43
N PHE A 74 20.74 3.36 0.65
CA PHE A 74 20.67 1.91 0.74
C PHE A 74 20.82 1.28 -0.63
N THR A 75 21.38 0.07 -0.68
CA THR A 75 21.49 -0.75 -1.89
C THR A 75 20.71 -2.04 -1.71
N PHE A 76 19.94 -2.41 -2.74
CA PHE A 76 19.20 -3.67 -2.78
C PHE A 76 20.04 -4.76 -3.46
N ASP A 77 19.88 -6.00 -3.00
CA ASP A 77 20.29 -7.16 -3.80
C ASP A 77 19.36 -7.27 -5.04
N PRO A 78 19.81 -7.90 -6.16
CA PRO A 78 18.97 -8.09 -7.34
C PRO A 78 17.60 -8.70 -7.01
N ASN A 79 16.53 -8.05 -7.47
CA ASN A 79 15.15 -8.40 -7.11
C ASN A 79 14.20 -8.25 -8.31
N SER A 80 13.01 -8.84 -8.20
CA SER A 80 11.98 -8.83 -9.25
C SER A 80 11.38 -7.45 -9.50
N GLU A 81 11.49 -6.52 -8.55
CA GLU A 81 10.97 -5.16 -8.69
C GLU A 81 11.92 -4.25 -9.48
N GLY A 82 13.17 -4.67 -9.69
CA GLY A 82 14.18 -3.87 -10.38
C GLY A 82 14.68 -2.67 -9.58
N TRP A 83 14.43 -2.62 -8.27
CA TRP A 83 14.99 -1.58 -7.41
C TRP A 83 16.46 -1.86 -7.14
N GLU A 84 17.31 -0.87 -7.37
CA GLU A 84 18.76 -0.97 -7.22
C GLU A 84 19.23 -0.28 -5.94
N ALA A 85 18.66 0.88 -5.63
CA ALA A 85 18.98 1.65 -4.45
C ALA A 85 17.77 2.40 -3.90
N ALA A 86 17.88 2.84 -2.65
CA ALA A 86 16.93 3.76 -2.03
C ALA A 86 17.66 4.90 -1.34
N THR A 87 17.14 6.11 -1.47
CA THR A 87 17.61 7.27 -0.71
C THR A 87 16.45 7.84 0.10
N LEU A 88 16.56 7.74 1.42
CA LEU A 88 15.58 8.28 2.35
C LEU A 88 16.08 9.60 2.91
N THR A 89 15.30 10.66 2.76
CA THR A 89 15.57 11.99 3.33
C THR A 89 14.40 12.41 4.21
N VAL A 90 14.67 12.83 5.44
CA VAL A 90 13.69 13.38 6.39
C VAL A 90 14.12 14.78 6.76
N THR A 91 13.29 15.79 6.50
CA THR A 91 13.54 17.21 6.83
C THR A 91 12.36 17.77 7.62
N GLY A 92 12.57 18.03 8.91
CA GLY A 92 11.49 18.38 9.83
C GLY A 92 10.41 17.29 9.89
N GLU A 93 9.21 17.60 9.40
CA GLU A 93 8.07 16.68 9.33
C GLU A 93 7.81 16.14 7.93
N ARG A 94 8.61 16.51 6.94
CA ARG A 94 8.47 16.04 5.56
C ARG A 94 9.64 15.16 5.19
N GLY A 95 9.48 14.38 4.15
CA GLY A 95 10.58 13.60 3.61
C GLY A 95 10.30 13.05 2.23
N THR A 96 11.33 12.41 1.70
CA THR A 96 11.30 11.71 0.42
C THR A 96 11.96 10.36 0.55
N LEU A 97 11.39 9.36 -0.10
CA LEU A 97 12.04 8.09 -0.40
C LEU A 97 12.20 8.02 -1.92
N VAL A 98 13.43 8.15 -2.38
CA VAL A 98 13.79 7.95 -3.79
C VAL A 98 14.10 6.46 -3.96
N LEU A 99 13.45 5.81 -4.91
CA LEU A 99 13.69 4.43 -5.31
C LEU A 99 14.36 4.47 -6.68
N ASP A 100 15.63 4.07 -6.73
CA ASP A 100 16.42 4.01 -7.95
C ASP A 100 16.22 2.65 -8.64
N GLY A 101 16.20 2.67 -9.97
CA GLY A 101 16.02 1.51 -10.82
C GLY A 101 15.88 1.94 -12.28
N PRO A 102 15.35 1.08 -13.18
CA PRO A 102 15.14 1.43 -14.59
C PRO A 102 14.29 2.69 -14.80
N THR A 103 13.36 2.94 -13.88
CA THR A 103 12.59 4.19 -13.79
C THR A 103 12.67 4.71 -12.37
N PRO A 104 13.48 5.75 -12.10
CA PRO A 104 13.59 6.33 -10.78
C PRO A 104 12.27 6.93 -10.32
N ASN A 105 11.91 6.66 -9.07
CA ASN A 105 10.65 7.09 -8.48
C ASN A 105 10.89 7.86 -7.19
N THR A 106 10.17 8.96 -7.00
CA THR A 106 10.24 9.74 -5.76
C THR A 106 8.92 9.69 -5.02
N VAL A 107 8.94 9.06 -3.85
CA VAL A 107 7.83 9.00 -2.92
C VAL A 107 7.96 10.14 -1.91
N ARG A 108 6.99 11.05 -1.90
CA ARG A 108 6.89 12.13 -0.90
C ARG A 108 6.06 11.68 0.29
N PHE A 109 6.41 12.16 1.47
CA PHE A 109 5.59 11.95 2.64
C PHE A 109 5.67 13.12 3.62
N THR A 110 4.59 13.30 4.38
CA THR A 110 4.56 14.08 5.61
C THR A 110 4.33 13.12 6.77
N LEU A 111 5.11 13.26 7.84
CA LEU A 111 4.94 12.51 9.07
C LEU A 111 3.51 12.71 9.57
N ASN A 112 2.86 11.61 9.90
CA ASN A 112 1.54 11.57 10.52
C ASN A 112 0.39 12.07 9.61
N ALA A 113 0.62 12.20 8.31
CA ALA A 113 -0.40 12.55 7.32
C ALA A 113 -0.44 11.54 6.16
N TRP A 114 -1.61 11.43 5.52
CA TRP A 114 -1.75 10.73 4.25
C TRP A 114 -1.45 11.68 3.09
N GLU A 115 -0.63 11.23 2.14
CA GLU A 115 -0.34 11.96 0.91
C GLU A 115 -0.59 11.09 -0.31
N GLU A 116 -1.54 11.52 -1.15
CA GLU A 116 -1.80 10.92 -2.45
C GLU A 116 -0.81 11.40 -3.50
N GLN A 117 -0.32 10.48 -4.33
CA GLN A 117 0.60 10.77 -5.43
C GLN A 117 0.60 9.64 -6.47
N THR A 118 1.36 9.84 -7.53
CA THR A 118 1.55 8.86 -8.60
C THR A 118 3.02 8.46 -8.73
N LEU A 119 3.27 7.20 -9.07
CA LEU A 119 4.60 6.68 -9.43
C LEU A 119 4.56 6.05 -10.82
N ASP A 120 5.66 6.18 -11.55
CA ASP A 120 5.83 5.53 -12.85
C ASP A 120 6.64 4.25 -12.63
N THR A 121 5.94 3.14 -12.35
CA THR A 121 6.56 1.86 -12.00
C THR A 121 5.91 0.72 -12.76
N TRP A 122 6.66 -0.36 -12.99
CA TRP A 122 6.21 -1.54 -13.74
C TRP A 122 5.63 -1.22 -15.14
N GLY A 123 6.12 -0.16 -15.78
CA GLY A 123 5.68 0.27 -17.11
C GLY A 123 4.31 0.96 -17.15
N THR A 124 3.77 1.38 -16.00
CA THR A 124 2.51 2.13 -15.89
C THR A 124 2.61 3.24 -14.84
N THR A 125 1.70 4.20 -14.87
CA THR A 125 1.52 5.17 -13.79
C THR A 125 0.53 4.58 -12.78
N VAL A 126 0.95 4.41 -11.53
CA VAL A 126 0.11 3.92 -10.43
C VAL A 126 -0.21 5.04 -9.45
N ALA A 127 -1.46 5.10 -8.98
CA ALA A 127 -1.86 5.99 -7.90
C ALA A 127 -1.67 5.29 -6.55
N LEU A 128 -1.07 5.99 -5.60
CA LEU A 128 -0.87 5.51 -4.25
C LEU A 128 -1.14 6.61 -3.22
N THR A 129 -1.41 6.18 -1.99
CA THR A 129 -1.40 7.06 -0.82
C THR A 129 -0.32 6.59 0.15
N VAL A 130 0.37 7.57 0.75
CA VAL A 130 1.52 7.31 1.60
C VAL A 130 1.27 7.85 2.99
N ARG A 131 1.58 7.06 4.01
CA ARG A 131 1.61 7.51 5.40
C ARG A 131 2.91 7.09 6.03
N THR A 132 3.50 8.00 6.79
CA THR A 132 4.77 7.76 7.48
C THR A 132 4.65 8.13 8.95
N GLY A 133 5.29 7.38 9.84
CA GLY A 133 5.32 7.69 11.27
C GLY A 133 6.45 6.98 12.00
N TRP A 134 6.88 7.57 13.11
CA TRP A 134 7.82 6.94 14.03
C TRP A 134 7.08 6.03 14.99
N GLN A 135 7.55 4.79 15.09
CA GLN A 135 7.04 3.78 16.01
C GLN A 135 7.62 3.97 17.41
N ALA A 136 6.98 3.39 18.41
CA ALA A 136 7.41 3.44 19.82
C ALA A 136 8.86 2.95 20.04
N ASP A 137 9.34 2.04 19.21
CA ASP A 137 10.70 1.49 19.24
C ASP A 137 11.75 2.37 18.51
N GLY A 138 11.34 3.51 17.96
CA GLY A 138 12.20 4.41 17.19
C GLY A 138 12.31 4.06 15.71
N THR A 139 11.56 3.07 15.20
CA THR A 139 11.53 2.73 13.77
C THR A 139 10.77 3.79 12.98
N LEU A 140 11.34 4.28 11.87
CA LEU A 140 10.57 4.99 10.86
C LEU A 140 9.85 3.97 9.98
N ALA A 141 8.52 4.05 9.93
CA ALA A 141 7.70 3.17 9.12
C ALA A 141 6.90 3.98 8.09
N LEU A 142 6.94 3.55 6.83
CA LEU A 142 6.18 4.09 5.73
C LEU A 142 5.24 3.00 5.20
N THR A 143 3.99 3.39 4.93
CA THR A 143 3.02 2.57 4.21
C THR A 143 2.73 3.25 2.88
N LEU A 144 3.03 2.58 1.77
CA LEU A 144 2.69 3.00 0.42
C LEU A 144 1.55 2.10 -0.05
N LEU A 145 0.32 2.61 -0.03
CA LEU A 145 -0.88 1.86 -0.40
C LEU A 145 -1.26 2.19 -1.84
N LEU A 146 -1.23 1.20 -2.73
CA LEU A 146 -1.72 1.34 -4.10
C LEU A 146 -3.26 1.40 -4.06
N ILE A 147 -3.82 2.47 -4.61
CA ILE A 147 -5.24 2.79 -4.47
C ILE A 147 -6.12 1.83 -5.26
N GLU A 148 -5.62 1.30 -6.38
CA GLU A 148 -6.44 0.53 -7.33
C GLU A 148 -6.64 -0.94 -6.92
N ASP A 149 -5.62 -1.59 -6.37
CA ASP A 149 -5.66 -3.02 -6.04
C ASP A 149 -5.56 -3.32 -4.53
N GLY A 150 -5.30 -2.30 -3.71
CA GLY A 150 -5.15 -2.43 -2.26
C GLY A 150 -3.87 -3.14 -1.82
N ALA A 151 -2.94 -3.43 -2.73
CA ALA A 151 -1.61 -3.87 -2.37
C ALA A 151 -0.88 -2.72 -1.66
N ARG A 152 -0.01 -3.06 -0.71
CA ARG A 152 0.81 -2.05 -0.04
C ARG A 152 2.24 -2.49 0.14
N TRP A 153 3.15 -1.53 0.08
CA TRP A 153 4.51 -1.70 0.56
C TRP A 153 4.63 -1.17 1.98
N GLU A 154 5.19 -1.99 2.86
CA GLU A 154 5.59 -1.60 4.20
C GLU A 154 7.10 -1.42 4.22
N VAL A 155 7.55 -0.16 4.27
CA VAL A 155 8.97 0.18 4.36
C VAL A 155 9.29 0.49 5.81
N ARG A 156 10.33 -0.15 6.37
CA ARG A 156 10.73 0.04 7.75
C ARG A 156 12.23 0.31 7.83
N TRP A 157 12.58 1.29 8.63
CA TRP A 157 13.97 1.63 8.92
C TRP A 157 14.16 1.85 10.43
N PRO A 158 14.77 0.88 11.14
CA PRO A 158 14.75 0.87 12.60
C PRO A 158 15.80 1.80 13.23
N ALA A 159 16.94 2.03 12.58
CA ALA A 159 18.01 2.89 13.08
C ALA A 159 18.99 3.27 11.95
N PRO A 160 19.76 4.37 12.08
CA PRO A 160 20.69 4.82 11.04
C PRO A 160 21.65 3.76 10.49
N ASP A 161 22.17 2.89 11.36
CA ASP A 161 23.13 1.83 11.00
C ASP A 161 22.46 0.52 10.56
N ALA A 162 21.13 0.46 10.60
CA ALA A 162 20.36 -0.74 10.29
C ALA A 162 19.90 -0.74 8.82
N PRO A 163 19.72 -1.93 8.23
CA PRO A 163 19.15 -2.05 6.89
C PRO A 163 17.72 -1.51 6.84
N LEU A 164 17.31 -1.06 5.67
CA LEU A 164 15.93 -0.73 5.35
C LEU A 164 15.25 -1.98 4.79
N SER A 165 14.08 -2.33 5.30
CA SER A 165 13.27 -3.41 4.74
C SER A 165 12.08 -2.84 4.00
N ALA A 166 11.69 -3.48 2.89
CA ALA A 166 10.50 -3.17 2.12
C ALA A 166 9.73 -4.47 1.87
N GLN A 167 8.52 -4.58 2.43
CA GLN A 167 7.70 -5.78 2.32
C GLN A 167 6.47 -5.49 1.48
N LEU A 168 6.21 -6.34 0.48
CA LEU A 168 4.95 -6.32 -0.25
C LEU A 168 3.89 -7.09 0.52
N CYS A 169 2.82 -6.39 0.90
CA CYS A 169 1.61 -6.93 1.48
C CYS A 169 0.49 -6.83 0.44
N ALA A 170 0.37 -7.85 -0.41
CA ALA A 170 -0.66 -7.92 -1.44
C ALA A 170 -1.78 -8.90 -1.02
N PRO A 171 -3.01 -8.42 -0.74
CA PRO A 171 -4.11 -9.30 -0.31
C PRO A 171 -4.60 -10.27 -1.40
N HIS A 172 -4.17 -10.09 -2.66
CA HIS A 172 -4.67 -10.84 -3.82
C HIS A 172 -3.57 -11.56 -4.64
N HIS A 173 -2.29 -11.28 -4.37
CA HIS A 173 -1.14 -11.82 -5.10
C HIS A 173 -0.28 -12.72 -4.19
N GLY A 174 -0.75 -13.92 -3.87
CA GLY A 174 0.08 -14.97 -3.25
C GLY A 174 0.74 -14.62 -1.90
N GLU A 175 1.74 -15.41 -1.50
CA GLU A 175 2.60 -15.10 -0.35
C GLU A 175 3.42 -13.84 -0.69
N GLY A 176 3.23 -12.76 0.07
CA GLY A 176 4.00 -11.52 -0.11
C GLY A 176 5.50 -11.75 0.02
N HIS A 177 6.31 -10.95 -0.69
CA HIS A 177 7.77 -11.01 -0.62
C HIS A 177 8.37 -9.81 0.10
N THR A 178 9.49 -10.05 0.79
CA THR A 178 10.25 -9.04 1.51
C THR A 178 11.55 -8.78 0.79
N LEU A 179 11.80 -7.52 0.45
CA LEU A 179 13.08 -7.00 0.01
C LEU A 179 13.82 -6.38 1.19
N SER A 180 15.14 -6.60 1.23
CA SER A 180 16.02 -5.96 2.22
C SER A 180 17.09 -5.15 1.49
N ALA A 181 17.25 -3.90 1.88
CA ALA A 181 18.29 -3.01 1.40
C ALA A 181 19.30 -2.78 2.53
N ARG A 182 20.58 -2.94 2.21
CA ARG A 182 21.64 -2.68 3.19
C ARG A 182 21.99 -1.21 3.14
N ALA A 183 22.23 -0.61 4.30
CA ALA A 183 22.79 0.73 4.35
C ALA A 183 24.11 0.72 3.58
N SER A 184 24.22 1.62 2.60
CA SER A 184 25.47 1.82 1.91
C SER A 184 26.41 2.44 2.92
N THR A 185 27.49 1.74 3.28
CA THR A 185 28.59 2.38 4.00
C THR A 185 29.03 3.55 3.14
N LEU A 186 28.77 4.78 3.60
CA LEU A 186 29.37 5.98 3.03
C LEU A 186 30.86 5.69 2.91
N GLY A 187 31.33 5.52 1.67
CA GLY A 187 32.74 5.40 1.38
C GLY A 187 33.44 6.61 1.96
N ALA A 188 34.45 6.35 2.78
CA ALA A 188 35.40 7.34 3.26
C ALA A 188 36.07 8.10 2.10
#